data_AF-A0A0Q8NY55-F1
#
_entry.id   AF-A0A0Q8NY55-F1
#
_cell.length_a   1.000
_cell.length_b   1.000
_cell.length_c   1.000
_cell.angle_alpha   90.00
_cell.angle_beta   90.00
_cell.angle_gamma   90.00
#
_symmetry.space_group_name_H-M   'P 1'
#
loop_
_entity.id
_entity.type
_entity.pdbx_description
1 polymer ?
#
loop_
_entity_poly.entity_id
_entity_poly.type
_entity_poly.pdbx_seq_one_letter_code
_entity_poly.pdbx_strand_id
1 'polypeptide(L)'
;MYIANRQNTNVYNALDLSPFDPSVYNFERGRPDAFETRIESAPHNPVHNIIGGVMADMQSPLDPIFFLHHANIDRLWHAWALPDGKGMPASTASYWSGNFRYASNLTIQRNKTYYPGWLGYDYADNSKPTALPPQAESAPRLIRVQAQGGQMLNRPPVGQFATVPGRVIAANRRSLGAAQNIGLADNSVTVQIPLQAADAQTVRDLVSAAKDSSAPAPASGFQSAKVVLDGVQLTGAGQGGGFFYNVYLNLPESGDVSSSRRQYFLGTIGAFELAGAAHHGGGTLEYPATAVLGNLEGSDLREINVSLVRVNGNNAPRGQVMLIKEARLEVSNEEPWDRSTPPPKSGCYC
;
A
#
# COMPACT_ATOMS: atom_id res chain seq x y z
N MET A 1 -13.67 -14.17 -20.73
CA MET A 1 -12.39 -13.62 -21.22
C MET A 1 -11.26 -14.32 -20.48
N TYR A 2 -10.73 -15.39 -21.06
CA TYR A 2 -9.66 -16.20 -20.48
C TYR A 2 -8.39 -15.97 -21.31
N ILE A 3 -7.29 -15.66 -20.65
CA ILE A 3 -5.93 -15.63 -21.23
C ILE A 3 -5.14 -16.74 -20.54
N ALA A 4 -4.35 -17.48 -21.32
CA ALA A 4 -3.45 -18.50 -20.79
C ALA A 4 -2.46 -17.86 -19.80
N ASN A 5 -2.08 -18.58 -18.74
CA ASN A 5 -1.08 -18.19 -17.73
C ASN A 5 -1.54 -17.27 -16.58
N ARG A 6 -2.84 -16.97 -16.45
CA ARG A 6 -3.35 -16.47 -15.16
C ARG A 6 -3.15 -17.54 -14.08
N GLN A 7 -2.68 -17.12 -12.91
CA GLN A 7 -2.59 -18.03 -11.76
C GLN A 7 -3.96 -18.25 -11.15
N ASN A 8 -4.78 -17.19 -11.02
CA ASN A 8 -6.07 -17.27 -10.35
C ASN A 8 -7.19 -16.60 -11.13
N THR A 9 -8.41 -17.06 -10.88
CA THR A 9 -9.66 -16.44 -11.35
C THR A 9 -10.50 -15.87 -10.22
N ASN A 10 -10.12 -16.14 -8.97
CA ASN A 10 -10.75 -15.58 -7.77
C ASN A 10 -9.74 -14.65 -7.08
N VAL A 11 -10.14 -13.39 -6.91
CA VAL A 11 -9.33 -12.33 -6.29
C VAL A 11 -9.88 -11.88 -4.93
N TYR A 12 -10.82 -12.64 -4.34
CA TYR A 12 -11.50 -12.24 -3.11
C TYR A 12 -10.52 -11.85 -1.98
N ASN A 13 -9.44 -12.63 -1.82
CA ASN A 13 -8.40 -12.37 -0.82
C ASN A 13 -7.57 -11.09 -1.07
N ALA A 14 -7.69 -10.49 -2.25
CA ALA A 14 -7.05 -9.21 -2.60
C ALA A 14 -7.87 -7.99 -2.18
N LEU A 15 -9.17 -8.18 -1.87
CA LEU A 15 -10.09 -7.07 -1.69
C LEU A 15 -9.92 -6.40 -0.32
N ASP A 16 -10.06 -5.09 -0.27
CA ASP A 16 -9.89 -4.27 0.92
C ASP A 16 -10.88 -3.11 0.92
N LEU A 17 -11.51 -2.85 2.07
CA LEU A 17 -12.40 -1.71 2.30
C LEU A 17 -11.70 -0.53 2.96
N SER A 18 -10.43 -0.67 3.35
CA SER A 18 -9.68 0.36 4.06
C SER A 18 -9.60 1.72 3.35
N PRO A 19 -9.62 1.84 2.01
CA PRO A 19 -9.71 3.13 1.32
C PRO A 19 -11.03 3.89 1.55
N PHE A 20 -12.10 3.21 1.98
CA PHE A 20 -13.43 3.80 2.16
C PHE A 20 -13.75 4.19 3.60
N ASP A 21 -12.75 4.19 4.48
CA ASP A 21 -12.97 4.66 5.84
C ASP A 21 -13.38 6.12 5.94
N PRO A 22 -14.13 6.50 6.98
CA PRO A 22 -14.34 7.89 7.30
C PRO A 22 -13.06 8.72 7.52
N SER A 23 -11.95 8.13 7.99
CA SER A 23 -10.68 8.84 8.16
C SER A 23 -9.96 9.14 6.84
N VAL A 24 -10.29 8.43 5.74
CA VAL A 24 -9.71 8.68 4.42
C VAL A 24 -10.38 9.90 3.81
N TYR A 25 -9.65 11.02 3.86
CA TYR A 25 -10.19 12.32 3.50
C TYR A 25 -9.45 12.98 2.34
N ASN A 26 -8.13 13.08 2.39
CA ASN A 26 -7.35 13.70 1.33
C ASN A 26 -7.34 12.79 0.09
N PHE A 27 -7.27 13.37 -1.10
CA PHE A 27 -7.08 12.57 -2.32
C PHE A 27 -5.59 12.33 -2.62
N GLU A 28 -4.83 13.43 -2.67
CA GLU A 28 -3.51 13.50 -3.30
C GLU A 28 -2.45 12.68 -2.56
N ARG A 29 -1.66 11.91 -3.32
CA ARG A 29 -0.42 11.30 -2.83
C ARG A 29 0.46 12.35 -2.14
N GLY A 30 1.05 11.95 -1.02
CA GLY A 30 1.91 12.83 -0.21
C GLY A 30 1.17 13.58 0.88
N ARG A 31 -0.18 13.59 0.90
CA ARG A 31 -0.97 14.05 2.06
C ARG A 31 -1.24 12.90 3.04
N PRO A 32 -1.51 13.20 4.33
CA PRO A 32 -1.95 12.18 5.27
C PRO A 32 -3.32 11.62 4.84
N ASP A 33 -3.56 10.34 5.08
CA ASP A 33 -4.83 9.66 4.75
C ASP A 33 -5.30 9.84 3.30
N ALA A 34 -4.35 9.88 2.36
CA ALA A 34 -4.59 10.03 0.94
C ALA A 34 -5.29 8.81 0.31
N PHE A 35 -6.41 9.04 -0.39
CA PHE A 35 -7.16 8.01 -1.09
C PHE A 35 -6.37 7.39 -2.25
N GLU A 36 -5.67 8.20 -3.05
CA GLU A 36 -4.87 7.74 -4.20
C GLU A 36 -3.88 6.65 -3.78
N THR A 37 -3.07 6.91 -2.76
CA THR A 37 -2.10 5.93 -2.24
C THR A 37 -2.78 4.68 -1.67
N ARG A 38 -3.91 4.85 -0.98
CA ARG A 38 -4.63 3.75 -0.34
C ARG A 38 -5.25 2.81 -1.35
N ILE A 39 -5.99 3.34 -2.34
CA ILE A 39 -6.67 2.53 -3.36
C ILE A 39 -5.66 1.79 -4.25
N GLU A 40 -4.52 2.44 -4.57
CA GLU A 40 -3.42 1.83 -5.32
C GLU A 40 -2.77 0.68 -4.53
N SER A 41 -2.48 0.90 -3.24
CA SER A 41 -1.85 -0.10 -2.38
C SER A 41 -2.76 -1.30 -2.10
N ALA A 42 -4.05 -1.07 -1.85
CA ALA A 42 -5.05 -2.11 -1.70
C ALA A 42 -6.45 -1.55 -1.98
N PRO A 43 -7.23 -2.14 -2.91
CA PRO A 43 -7.05 -3.48 -3.49
C PRO A 43 -6.36 -3.53 -4.86
N HIS A 44 -5.96 -2.40 -5.47
CA HIS A 44 -5.41 -2.40 -6.84
C HIS A 44 -4.20 -3.34 -7.01
N ASN A 45 -3.07 -3.07 -6.32
CA ASN A 45 -1.88 -3.93 -6.44
C ASN A 45 -2.14 -5.40 -6.05
N PRO A 46 -2.88 -5.69 -4.95
CA PRO A 46 -3.30 -7.05 -4.61
C PRO A 46 -4.04 -7.79 -5.72
N VAL A 47 -4.94 -7.13 -6.46
CA VAL A 47 -5.71 -7.79 -7.53
C VAL A 47 -4.79 -8.18 -8.68
N HIS A 48 -3.87 -7.29 -9.07
CA HIS A 48 -2.80 -7.60 -10.02
C HIS A 48 -1.98 -8.82 -9.59
N ASN A 49 -1.50 -8.80 -8.34
CA ASN A 49 -0.72 -9.88 -7.75
C ASN A 49 -1.48 -11.21 -7.68
N ILE A 50 -2.75 -11.21 -7.28
CA ILE A 50 -3.54 -12.45 -7.15
C ILE A 50 -3.90 -13.02 -8.52
N ILE A 51 -4.27 -12.21 -9.53
CA ILE A 51 -4.50 -12.75 -10.88
C ILE A 51 -3.21 -13.40 -11.40
N GLY A 52 -2.06 -12.77 -11.18
CA GLY A 52 -0.76 -13.32 -11.58
C GLY A 52 -0.55 -13.34 -13.08
N GLY A 53 0.51 -14.01 -13.53
CA GLY A 53 0.95 -13.99 -14.92
C GLY A 53 1.27 -12.56 -15.34
N VAL A 54 0.84 -12.17 -16.55
CA VAL A 54 1.08 -10.81 -17.07
C VAL A 54 0.39 -9.72 -16.24
N MET A 55 -0.68 -10.04 -15.51
CA MET A 55 -1.33 -9.07 -14.61
C MET A 55 -0.43 -8.68 -13.42
N ALA A 56 0.56 -9.48 -13.06
CA ALA A 56 1.50 -9.13 -11.99
C ALA A 56 2.76 -8.39 -12.49
N ASP A 57 2.74 -7.91 -13.74
CA ASP A 57 3.83 -7.14 -14.36
C ASP A 57 3.31 -5.82 -14.94
N MET A 58 4.20 -4.90 -15.32
CA MET A 58 3.84 -3.63 -15.98
C MET A 58 3.28 -3.83 -17.41
N GLN A 59 3.43 -5.03 -17.98
CA GLN A 59 2.77 -5.45 -19.21
C GLN A 59 1.30 -5.89 -19.00
N SER A 60 0.73 -5.69 -17.81
CA SER A 60 -0.64 -6.08 -17.47
C SER A 60 -1.72 -5.70 -18.50
N PRO A 61 -1.65 -4.58 -19.26
CA PRO A 61 -2.64 -4.28 -20.30
C PRO A 61 -2.75 -5.31 -21.44
N LEU A 62 -1.77 -6.23 -21.58
CA LEU A 62 -1.85 -7.34 -22.53
C LEU A 62 -2.96 -8.35 -22.17
N ASP A 63 -3.38 -8.39 -20.90
CA ASP A 63 -4.58 -9.12 -20.50
C ASP A 63 -5.77 -8.16 -20.45
N PRO A 64 -6.82 -8.33 -21.28
CA PRO A 64 -7.89 -7.35 -21.34
C PRO A 64 -8.75 -7.24 -20.06
N ILE A 65 -8.60 -8.16 -19.08
CA ILE A 65 -9.20 -7.97 -17.75
C ILE A 65 -8.61 -6.75 -17.02
N PHE A 66 -7.39 -6.33 -17.38
CA PHE A 66 -6.76 -5.10 -16.91
C PHE A 66 -7.72 -3.91 -17.02
N PHE A 67 -8.34 -3.73 -18.19
CA PHE A 67 -9.23 -2.59 -18.43
C PHE A 67 -10.49 -2.66 -17.58
N LEU A 68 -11.02 -3.87 -17.32
CA LEU A 68 -12.18 -4.05 -16.44
C LEU A 68 -11.81 -3.80 -14.97
N HIS A 69 -10.62 -4.23 -14.55
CA HIS A 69 -10.08 -3.93 -13.23
C HIS A 69 -9.94 -2.42 -13.03
N HIS A 70 -9.27 -1.72 -13.96
CA HIS A 70 -9.07 -0.28 -13.88
C HIS A 70 -10.35 0.54 -14.05
N ALA A 71 -11.31 0.09 -14.86
CA ALA A 71 -12.64 0.70 -14.90
C ALA A 71 -13.32 0.65 -13.52
N ASN A 72 -13.16 -0.44 -12.78
CA ASN A 72 -13.67 -0.51 -11.42
C ASN A 72 -12.86 0.34 -10.44
N ILE A 73 -11.55 0.49 -10.60
CA ILE A 73 -10.74 1.44 -9.79
C ILE A 73 -11.22 2.89 -10.00
N ASP A 74 -11.49 3.29 -11.25
CA ASP A 74 -12.03 4.61 -11.58
C ASP A 74 -13.44 4.81 -10.98
N ARG A 75 -14.33 3.80 -11.09
CA ARG A 75 -15.64 3.77 -10.43
C ARG A 75 -15.56 3.91 -8.92
N LEU A 76 -14.56 3.28 -8.29
CA LEU A 76 -14.35 3.31 -6.84
C LEU A 76 -13.85 4.69 -6.37
N TRP A 77 -12.98 5.34 -7.14
CA TRP A 77 -12.60 6.73 -6.92
C TRP A 77 -13.80 7.67 -7.04
N HIS A 78 -14.59 7.53 -8.10
CA HIS A 78 -15.78 8.35 -8.31
C HIS A 78 -16.77 8.22 -7.15
N ALA A 79 -17.07 6.98 -6.71
CA ALA A 79 -17.94 6.74 -5.56
C ALA A 79 -17.36 7.30 -4.26
N TRP A 80 -16.04 7.16 -4.02
CA TRP A 80 -15.41 7.73 -2.83
C TRP A 80 -15.61 9.25 -2.75
N ALA A 81 -15.40 9.95 -3.87
CA ALA A 81 -15.53 11.41 -3.95
C ALA A 81 -16.97 11.91 -3.77
N LEU A 82 -18.00 11.07 -3.99
CA LEU A 82 -19.39 11.47 -3.80
C LEU A 82 -19.87 11.38 -2.33
N PRO A 83 -20.83 12.23 -1.92
CA PRO A 83 -21.44 13.34 -2.68
C PRO A 83 -20.71 14.68 -2.54
N ASP A 84 -19.79 14.81 -1.58
CA ASP A 84 -19.26 16.08 -1.08
C ASP A 84 -17.88 16.46 -1.62
N GLY A 85 -17.35 15.71 -2.59
CA GLY A 85 -15.99 15.86 -3.12
C GLY A 85 -14.89 15.39 -2.17
N LYS A 86 -15.19 15.21 -0.87
CA LYS A 86 -14.22 14.97 0.19
C LYS A 86 -13.04 15.96 0.11
N GLY A 87 -11.81 15.50 0.35
CA GLY A 87 -10.58 16.26 0.16
C GLY A 87 -10.03 16.23 -1.27
N MET A 88 -10.89 16.10 -2.29
CA MET A 88 -10.47 16.30 -3.69
C MET A 88 -10.01 17.74 -3.92
N PRO A 89 -8.84 17.96 -4.54
CA PRO A 89 -8.43 19.29 -4.96
C PRO A 89 -9.42 19.86 -5.96
N ALA A 90 -9.78 21.14 -5.84
CA ALA A 90 -10.56 21.82 -6.88
C ALA A 90 -9.92 21.59 -8.26
N SER A 91 -10.74 21.48 -9.31
CA SER A 91 -10.27 21.25 -10.69
C SER A 91 -9.35 22.36 -11.25
N THR A 92 -9.26 23.50 -10.55
CA THR A 92 -8.35 24.62 -10.82
C THR A 92 -7.04 24.56 -10.03
N ALA A 93 -6.88 23.61 -9.10
CA ALA A 93 -5.68 23.45 -8.30
C ALA A 93 -4.49 23.00 -9.15
N SER A 94 -3.27 23.32 -8.69
CA SER A 94 -2.01 22.96 -9.35
C SER A 94 -1.87 21.45 -9.59
N TYR A 95 -2.47 20.62 -8.73
CA TYR A 95 -2.54 19.17 -8.88
C TYR A 95 -3.05 18.74 -10.27
N TRP A 96 -4.06 19.43 -10.81
CA TRP A 96 -4.67 19.13 -12.11
C TRP A 96 -3.99 19.85 -13.29
N SER A 97 -2.83 20.47 -13.08
CA SER A 97 -2.11 21.17 -14.14
C SER A 97 -1.46 20.20 -15.12
N GLY A 98 -1.27 20.67 -16.37
CA GLY A 98 -0.63 19.90 -17.43
C GLY A 98 -1.57 18.97 -18.18
N ASN A 99 -0.98 18.00 -18.88
CA ASN A 99 -1.70 17.09 -19.77
C ASN A 99 -1.32 15.63 -19.46
N PHE A 100 -2.28 14.72 -19.60
CA PHE A 100 -1.99 13.33 -19.89
C PHE A 100 -1.71 13.18 -21.39
N ARG A 101 -0.72 12.36 -21.75
CA ARG A 101 -0.36 12.05 -23.14
C ARG A 101 -0.52 10.57 -23.36
N TYR A 102 -1.44 10.19 -24.24
CA TYR A 102 -1.74 8.79 -24.57
C TYR A 102 -1.04 8.34 -25.85
N ALA A 103 -0.85 9.26 -26.80
CA ALA A 103 -0.07 9.03 -28.01
C ALA A 103 0.60 10.33 -28.47
N SER A 104 1.41 10.27 -29.53
CA SER A 104 2.18 11.42 -30.00
C SER A 104 1.34 12.66 -30.25
N ASN A 105 0.11 12.47 -30.74
CA ASN A 105 -0.88 13.48 -31.10
C ASN A 105 -2.19 13.35 -30.29
N LEU A 106 -2.20 12.60 -29.19
CA LEU A 106 -3.39 12.39 -28.35
C LEU A 106 -3.09 12.77 -26.90
N THR A 107 -3.63 13.90 -26.47
CA THR A 107 -3.49 14.43 -25.12
C THR A 107 -4.83 14.89 -24.56
N ILE A 108 -4.92 14.95 -23.24
CA ILE A 108 -6.03 15.61 -22.54
C ILE A 108 -5.47 16.44 -21.38
N GLN A 109 -6.03 17.63 -21.15
CA GLN A 109 -5.73 18.39 -19.93
C GLN A 109 -6.16 17.58 -18.72
N ARG A 110 -5.31 17.48 -17.68
CA ARG A 110 -5.62 16.62 -16.52
C ARG A 110 -6.91 17.04 -15.83
N ASN A 111 -7.17 18.35 -15.70
CA ASN A 111 -8.42 18.86 -15.12
C ASN A 111 -9.70 18.40 -15.83
N LYS A 112 -9.65 18.00 -17.11
CA LYS A 112 -10.82 17.45 -17.82
C LYS A 112 -11.19 16.03 -17.38
N THR A 113 -10.28 15.35 -16.67
CA THR A 113 -10.51 14.00 -16.12
C THR A 113 -11.09 14.04 -14.70
N TYR A 114 -11.38 15.22 -14.16
CA TYR A 114 -11.84 15.41 -12.79
C TYR A 114 -13.19 14.75 -12.48
N TYR A 115 -14.08 14.67 -13.48
CA TYR A 115 -15.43 14.14 -13.34
C TYR A 115 -15.80 13.31 -14.58
N PRO A 116 -16.24 12.04 -14.42
CA PRO A 116 -16.61 11.17 -15.53
C PRO A 116 -17.59 11.80 -16.54
N GLY A 117 -18.59 12.53 -16.04
CA GLY A 117 -19.59 13.17 -16.90
C GLY A 117 -19.02 14.26 -17.84
N TRP A 118 -17.87 14.86 -17.53
CA TRP A 118 -17.18 15.79 -18.45
C TRP A 118 -16.56 15.08 -19.65
N LEU A 119 -16.34 13.76 -19.54
CA LEU A 119 -15.86 12.89 -20.61
C LEU A 119 -17.00 12.13 -21.30
N GLY A 120 -18.25 12.36 -20.89
CA GLY A 120 -19.43 11.76 -21.52
C GLY A 120 -19.71 10.31 -21.11
N TYR A 121 -19.20 9.86 -19.95
CA TYR A 121 -19.53 8.55 -19.39
C TYR A 121 -19.93 8.65 -17.91
N ASP A 122 -20.55 7.58 -17.42
CA ASP A 122 -20.90 7.38 -16.02
C ASP A 122 -20.92 5.86 -15.72
N TYR A 123 -21.11 5.50 -14.46
CA TYR A 123 -21.24 4.12 -14.00
C TYR A 123 -22.69 3.80 -13.64
N ALA A 124 -23.06 2.53 -13.85
CA ALA A 124 -24.40 2.05 -13.52
C ALA A 124 -24.73 2.11 -12.02
N ASP A 125 -23.70 2.10 -11.18
CA ASP A 125 -23.81 2.22 -9.72
C ASP A 125 -22.62 3.04 -9.20
N ASN A 126 -22.93 4.12 -8.47
CA ASN A 126 -21.96 5.05 -7.88
C ASN A 126 -21.93 4.96 -6.34
N SER A 127 -22.52 3.90 -5.76
CA SER A 127 -22.50 3.68 -4.33
C SER A 127 -21.09 3.36 -3.81
N LYS A 128 -20.79 3.82 -2.59
CA LYS A 128 -19.55 3.44 -1.89
C LYS A 128 -19.72 2.03 -1.31
N PRO A 129 -18.73 1.14 -1.45
CA PRO A 129 -18.79 -0.18 -0.86
C PRO A 129 -18.75 -0.07 0.67
N THR A 130 -19.68 -0.74 1.34
CA THR A 130 -19.75 -0.85 2.81
C THR A 130 -19.42 -2.26 3.31
N ALA A 131 -19.36 -3.23 2.40
CA ALA A 131 -19.01 -4.61 2.65
C ALA A 131 -18.28 -5.19 1.43
N LEU A 132 -17.50 -6.26 1.65
CA LEU A 132 -16.96 -7.05 0.56
C LEU A 132 -18.08 -7.80 -0.16
N PRO A 133 -17.96 -8.05 -1.48
CA PRO A 133 -18.94 -8.86 -2.20
C PRO A 133 -19.00 -10.28 -1.62
N PRO A 134 -20.13 -11.01 -1.76
CA PRO A 134 -20.17 -12.41 -1.34
C PRO A 134 -19.08 -13.23 -2.03
N GLN A 135 -18.36 -14.06 -1.28
CA GLN A 135 -17.40 -14.99 -1.87
C GLN A 135 -18.16 -16.09 -2.62
N ALA A 136 -18.10 -16.07 -3.94
CA ALA A 136 -18.61 -17.14 -4.77
C ALA A 136 -17.52 -18.22 -4.92
N GLU A 137 -17.54 -19.25 -4.07
CA GLU A 137 -16.78 -20.46 -4.37
C GLU A 137 -17.57 -21.29 -5.39
N SER A 138 -17.06 -21.35 -6.62
CA SER A 138 -17.61 -22.18 -7.69
C SER A 138 -17.26 -23.65 -7.47
N ALA A 139 -17.95 -24.32 -6.55
CA ALA A 139 -18.06 -25.77 -6.59
C ALA A 139 -19.16 -26.15 -7.61
N PRO A 140 -18.97 -27.16 -8.46
CA PRO A 140 -19.82 -27.40 -9.64
C PRO A 140 -21.30 -27.74 -9.37
N ARG A 141 -21.77 -27.81 -8.11
CA ARG A 141 -23.19 -28.00 -7.76
C ARG A 141 -23.69 -27.27 -6.50
N LEU A 142 -22.86 -26.48 -5.81
CA LEU A 142 -23.27 -25.77 -4.59
C LEU A 142 -22.55 -24.42 -4.51
N ILE A 143 -23.30 -23.32 -4.64
CA ILE A 143 -22.80 -21.99 -4.25
C ILE A 143 -22.82 -21.97 -2.72
N ARG A 144 -21.66 -22.15 -2.08
CA ARG A 144 -21.53 -21.98 -0.64
C ARG A 144 -21.16 -20.53 -0.37
N VAL A 145 -22.13 -19.73 0.05
CA VAL A 145 -21.86 -18.38 0.55
C VAL A 145 -21.41 -18.54 2.01
N GLN A 146 -20.09 -18.51 2.24
CA GLN A 146 -19.57 -18.42 3.61
C GLN A 146 -19.47 -16.94 3.99
N ALA A 147 -20.15 -16.55 5.07
CA ALA A 147 -19.78 -15.35 5.80
C ALA A 147 -18.47 -15.66 6.55
N GLN A 148 -17.33 -15.28 5.99
CA GLN A 148 -16.07 -15.42 6.70
C GLN A 148 -15.93 -14.24 7.67
N GLY A 149 -15.90 -14.55 8.97
CA GLY A 149 -15.41 -13.62 9.98
C GLY A 149 -13.96 -13.22 9.63
N GLY A 150 -13.60 -11.97 9.94
CA GLY A 150 -12.27 -11.45 9.63
C GLY A 150 -11.18 -12.41 10.12
N GLN A 151 -10.16 -12.67 9.29
CA GLN A 151 -8.99 -13.39 9.76
C GLN A 151 -8.41 -12.61 10.94
N MET A 152 -8.34 -13.25 12.12
CA MET A 152 -7.62 -12.69 13.25
C MET A 152 -6.19 -12.41 12.82
N LEU A 153 -5.85 -11.14 12.73
CA LEU A 153 -4.53 -10.69 12.34
C LEU A 153 -3.73 -10.52 13.63
N ASN A 154 -2.85 -11.48 13.93
CA ASN A 154 -1.83 -11.38 14.98
C ASN A 154 -0.45 -11.27 14.34
N ARG A 155 0.56 -10.84 15.11
CA ARG A 155 1.96 -10.89 14.66
C ARG A 155 2.35 -12.31 14.25
N PRO A 156 2.88 -12.53 13.04
CA PRO A 156 3.48 -13.81 12.65
C PRO A 156 4.67 -14.21 13.53
N PRO A 157 5.14 -15.47 13.44
CA PRO A 157 6.39 -15.87 14.07
C PRO A 157 7.57 -15.00 13.61
N VAL A 158 8.42 -14.64 14.56
CA VAL A 158 9.66 -13.92 14.29
C VAL A 158 10.65 -14.84 13.58
N GLY A 159 11.14 -14.39 12.42
CA GLY A 159 12.19 -15.09 11.68
C GLY A 159 13.58 -14.83 12.26
N GLN A 160 14.50 -15.76 12.01
CA GLN A 160 15.90 -15.63 12.42
C GLN A 160 16.69 -14.97 11.29
N PHE A 161 17.03 -13.69 11.45
CA PHE A 161 17.73 -12.89 10.44
C PHE A 161 18.95 -12.20 11.05
N ALA A 162 19.98 -12.01 10.24
CA ALA A 162 21.17 -11.28 10.66
C ALA A 162 20.83 -9.79 10.82
N THR A 163 21.05 -9.23 12.00
CA THR A 163 20.79 -7.82 12.28
C THR A 163 21.98 -6.94 11.92
N VAL A 164 21.70 -5.73 11.43
CA VAL A 164 22.72 -4.73 11.12
C VAL A 164 22.46 -3.47 11.94
N PRO A 165 23.49 -2.92 12.63
CA PRO A 165 23.36 -1.66 13.34
C PRO A 165 22.99 -0.49 12.43
N GLY A 166 22.42 0.56 13.01
CA GLY A 166 22.11 1.79 12.30
C GLY A 166 23.34 2.43 11.66
N ARG A 167 23.16 3.00 10.47
CA ARG A 167 24.23 3.58 9.64
C ARG A 167 23.70 4.69 8.74
N VAL A 168 24.60 5.59 8.34
CA VAL A 168 24.29 6.62 7.34
C VAL A 168 24.05 5.94 5.98
N ILE A 169 22.94 6.28 5.32
CA ILE A 169 22.58 5.80 3.98
C ILE A 169 22.91 6.88 2.95
N ALA A 170 22.54 8.13 3.22
CA ALA A 170 22.91 9.30 2.44
C ALA A 170 22.97 10.54 3.36
N ALA A 171 23.38 11.70 2.83
CA ALA A 171 23.46 12.94 3.60
C ALA A 171 22.15 13.30 4.33
N ASN A 172 21.01 12.96 3.75
CA ASN A 172 19.68 13.25 4.26
C ASN A 172 18.95 12.03 4.84
N ARG A 173 19.64 10.89 4.99
CA ARG A 173 19.01 9.58 5.22
C ARG A 173 19.86 8.68 6.11
N ARG A 174 19.27 8.13 7.17
CA ARG A 174 19.96 7.23 8.12
C ARG A 174 19.09 6.00 8.43
N SER A 175 19.67 4.82 8.32
CA SER A 175 19.08 3.60 8.88
C SER A 175 19.29 3.60 10.39
N LEU A 176 18.22 3.34 11.14
CA LEU A 176 18.26 3.18 12.59
C LEU A 176 18.59 1.74 13.02
N GLY A 177 18.41 0.80 12.10
CA GLY A 177 18.69 -0.62 12.24
C GLY A 177 18.15 -1.36 11.03
N ALA A 178 18.64 -2.58 10.81
CA ALA A 178 18.16 -3.45 9.75
C ALA A 178 18.26 -4.93 10.09
N ALA A 179 17.63 -5.76 9.26
CA ALA A 179 17.82 -7.19 9.18
C ALA A 179 18.07 -7.61 7.72
N GLN A 180 18.88 -8.64 7.50
CA GLN A 180 19.35 -9.04 6.18
C GLN A 180 19.04 -10.50 5.84
N ASN A 181 19.13 -10.81 4.54
CA ASN A 181 18.97 -12.16 3.96
C ASN A 181 17.61 -12.78 4.28
N ILE A 182 16.54 -12.02 4.08
CA ILE A 182 15.18 -12.42 4.41
C ILE A 182 14.62 -13.21 3.22
N GLY A 183 14.35 -14.49 3.43
CA GLY A 183 13.64 -15.33 2.47
C GLY A 183 12.16 -15.41 2.80
N LEU A 184 11.29 -15.13 1.84
CA LEU A 184 9.84 -15.28 1.99
C LEU A 184 9.35 -16.49 1.20
N ALA A 185 8.47 -17.26 1.83
CA ALA A 185 7.92 -18.50 1.30
C ALA A 185 6.40 -18.59 1.58
N ASP A 186 5.83 -19.77 1.63
CA ASP A 186 4.40 -20.01 1.85
C ASP A 186 3.88 -19.54 3.23
N ASN A 187 4.76 -19.07 4.12
CA ASN A 187 4.44 -18.59 5.46
C ASN A 187 4.51 -17.07 5.60
N SER A 188 3.78 -16.56 6.58
CA SER A 188 3.97 -15.20 7.11
C SER A 188 5.17 -15.18 8.07
N VAL A 189 5.89 -14.06 8.11
CA VAL A 189 7.07 -13.89 8.98
C VAL A 189 7.17 -12.47 9.51
N THR A 190 7.69 -12.32 10.73
CA THR A 190 8.07 -11.02 11.27
C THR A 190 9.58 -10.85 11.25
N VAL A 191 10.02 -9.72 10.71
CA VAL A 191 11.41 -9.27 10.72
C VAL A 191 11.58 -8.30 11.88
N GLN A 192 12.40 -8.70 12.86
CA GLN A 192 12.77 -7.84 13.98
C GLN A 192 13.97 -6.97 13.62
N ILE A 193 13.85 -5.68 13.90
CA ILE A 193 14.87 -4.66 13.68
C ILE A 193 15.15 -4.00 15.04
N PRO A 194 16.25 -4.37 15.72
CA PRO A 194 16.60 -3.77 17.00
C PRO A 194 17.09 -2.34 16.81
N LEU A 195 16.64 -1.44 17.67
CA LEU A 195 17.07 -0.03 17.72
C LEU A 195 17.86 0.25 19.00
N GLN A 196 18.83 1.16 18.89
CA GLN A 196 19.44 1.74 20.08
C GLN A 196 18.44 2.66 20.80
N ALA A 197 18.61 2.86 22.11
CA ALA A 197 17.71 3.69 22.91
C ALA A 197 17.61 5.14 22.38
N ALA A 198 18.72 5.72 21.91
CA ALA A 198 18.75 7.05 21.29
C ALA A 198 18.01 7.08 19.94
N ASP A 199 18.04 5.99 19.19
CA ASP A 199 17.33 5.87 17.92
C ASP A 199 15.82 5.71 18.14
N ALA A 200 15.42 4.92 19.14
CA ALA A 200 14.02 4.85 19.57
C ALA A 200 13.51 6.22 20.05
N GLN A 201 14.35 7.03 20.71
CA GLN A 201 13.99 8.40 21.09
C GLN A 201 13.85 9.30 19.86
N THR A 202 14.77 9.19 18.90
CA THR A 202 14.69 9.92 17.61
C THR A 202 13.35 9.67 16.92
N VAL A 203 12.87 8.42 16.91
CA VAL A 203 11.54 8.08 16.36
C VAL A 203 10.40 8.74 17.15
N ARG A 204 10.47 8.77 18.48
CA ARG A 204 9.44 9.43 19.30
C ARG A 204 9.39 10.94 19.05
N ASP A 205 10.55 11.57 18.93
CA ASP A 205 10.65 13.01 18.71
C ASP A 205 10.11 13.40 17.34
N LEU A 206 10.51 12.68 16.27
CA LEU A 206 10.01 12.97 14.92
C LEU A 206 8.51 12.70 14.78
N VAL A 207 7.98 11.66 15.44
CA VAL A 207 6.54 11.36 15.41
C VAL A 207 5.74 12.44 16.15
N SER A 208 6.24 12.90 17.29
CA SER A 208 5.63 14.00 18.05
C SER A 208 5.57 15.29 17.21
N ALA A 209 6.69 15.66 16.59
CA ALA A 209 6.76 16.84 15.70
C ALA A 209 5.97 16.67 14.39
N ALA A 210 5.76 15.44 13.94
CA ALA A 210 4.91 15.16 12.79
C ALA A 210 3.43 15.43 13.11
N LYS A 211 2.96 15.01 14.29
CA LYS A 211 1.57 15.15 14.72
C LYS A 211 1.19 16.56 15.16
N ASP A 212 2.10 17.24 15.84
CA ASP A 212 1.88 18.58 16.36
C ASP A 212 2.91 19.53 15.78
N SER A 213 2.47 20.38 14.85
CA SER A 213 3.33 21.40 14.24
C SER A 213 3.83 22.45 15.23
N SER A 214 3.26 22.52 16.43
CA SER A 214 3.75 23.39 17.51
C SER A 214 4.82 22.72 18.38
N ALA A 215 4.99 21.40 18.28
CA ALA A 215 6.04 20.70 19.00
C ALA A 215 7.43 21.13 18.49
N PRO A 216 8.47 21.13 19.35
CA PRO A 216 9.82 21.46 18.94
C PRO A 216 10.30 20.55 17.81
N ALA A 217 11.01 21.13 16.85
CA ALA A 217 11.65 20.35 15.79
C ALA A 217 12.64 19.34 16.41
N PRO A 218 12.72 18.10 15.89
CA PRO A 218 13.64 17.11 16.40
C PRO A 218 15.09 17.60 16.30
N ALA A 219 15.85 17.52 17.39
CA ALA A 219 17.25 17.94 17.43
C ALA A 219 18.14 17.18 16.42
N SER A 220 17.68 16.00 15.98
CA SER A 220 18.33 15.18 14.95
C SER A 220 18.21 15.76 13.54
N GLY A 221 17.27 16.68 13.30
CA GLY A 221 16.93 17.20 11.97
C GLY A 221 16.15 16.23 11.08
N PHE A 222 15.83 15.03 11.56
CA PHE A 222 14.97 14.08 10.84
C PHE A 222 13.49 14.40 11.08
N GLN A 223 12.69 14.33 10.03
CA GLN A 223 11.28 14.73 10.01
C GLN A 223 10.34 13.56 9.66
N SER A 224 10.86 12.49 9.04
CA SER A 224 10.07 11.34 8.64
C SER A 224 10.79 10.01 8.88
N ALA A 225 9.99 8.95 8.93
CA ALA A 225 10.45 7.57 9.00
C ALA A 225 9.81 6.74 7.88
N LYS A 226 10.57 5.77 7.37
CA LYS A 226 10.16 4.82 6.33
C LYS A 226 10.64 3.42 6.70
N VAL A 227 9.84 2.40 6.39
CA VAL A 227 10.36 1.03 6.27
C VAL A 227 10.84 0.85 4.84
N VAL A 228 12.08 0.39 4.68
CA VAL A 228 12.68 0.18 3.36
C VAL A 228 13.04 -1.29 3.19
N LEU A 229 12.55 -1.87 2.10
CA LEU A 229 12.89 -3.23 1.66
C LEU A 229 13.78 -3.10 0.42
N ASP A 230 15.03 -3.51 0.57
CA ASP A 230 16.08 -3.24 -0.40
C ASP A 230 16.62 -4.53 -1.01
N GLY A 231 17.03 -4.45 -2.27
CA GLY A 231 17.48 -5.58 -3.07
C GLY A 231 16.43 -6.70 -3.11
N VAL A 232 15.16 -6.36 -3.32
CA VAL A 232 14.09 -7.36 -3.38
C VAL A 232 14.11 -8.06 -4.74
N GLN A 233 14.04 -9.39 -4.72
CA GLN A 233 14.04 -10.23 -5.92
C GLN A 233 13.00 -11.34 -5.79
N LEU A 234 12.27 -11.62 -6.88
CA LEU A 234 11.46 -12.83 -6.98
C LEU A 234 12.36 -14.02 -7.32
N THR A 235 12.07 -15.17 -6.73
CA THR A 235 12.59 -16.45 -7.24
C THR A 235 11.81 -16.87 -8.49
N GLY A 236 12.26 -17.90 -9.20
CA GLY A 236 11.50 -18.47 -10.32
C GLY A 236 10.08 -18.91 -9.93
N ALA A 237 9.87 -19.37 -8.69
CA ALA A 237 8.55 -19.73 -8.19
C ALA A 237 7.66 -18.49 -7.95
N GLY A 238 8.24 -17.35 -7.60
CA GLY A 238 7.52 -16.11 -7.32
C GLY A 238 7.13 -15.30 -8.56
N GLN A 239 7.84 -15.49 -9.68
CA GLN A 239 7.64 -14.70 -10.92
C GLN A 239 6.22 -14.76 -11.48
N GLY A 240 5.52 -15.88 -11.30
CA GLY A 240 4.15 -16.04 -11.78
C GLY A 240 3.10 -15.24 -10.99
N GLY A 241 3.45 -14.64 -9.84
CA GLY A 241 2.47 -14.04 -8.93
C GLY A 241 1.52 -15.10 -8.35
N GLY A 242 0.26 -14.73 -8.13
CA GLY A 242 -0.75 -15.53 -7.44
C GLY A 242 -0.73 -15.41 -5.92
N PHE A 243 0.08 -14.50 -5.39
CA PHE A 243 0.24 -14.21 -3.98
C PHE A 243 0.77 -12.78 -3.79
N PHE A 244 0.70 -12.28 -2.57
CA PHE A 244 1.43 -11.11 -2.11
C PHE A 244 1.65 -11.21 -0.59
N TYR A 245 2.36 -10.25 -0.01
CA TYR A 245 2.40 -10.03 1.43
C TYR A 245 1.86 -8.65 1.76
N ASN A 246 1.03 -8.59 2.80
CA ASN A 246 0.80 -7.32 3.48
C ASN A 246 2.03 -6.99 4.33
N VAL A 247 2.46 -5.74 4.30
CA VAL A 247 3.53 -5.20 5.12
C VAL A 247 2.89 -4.43 6.27
N TYR A 248 3.16 -4.88 7.49
CA TYR A 248 2.70 -4.21 8.71
C TYR A 248 3.87 -3.82 9.60
N LEU A 249 3.67 -2.76 10.37
CA LEU A 249 4.60 -2.30 11.39
C LEU A 249 4.04 -2.59 12.77
N ASN A 250 4.82 -3.25 13.62
CA ASN A 250 4.53 -3.47 15.04
C ASN A 250 3.13 -4.06 15.31
N LEU A 251 2.68 -5.03 14.50
CA LEU A 251 1.51 -5.85 14.86
C LEU A 251 1.69 -6.40 16.28
N PRO A 252 0.66 -6.39 17.14
CA PRO A 252 0.76 -6.97 18.47
C PRO A 252 0.85 -8.51 18.39
N GLU A 253 1.51 -9.13 19.38
CA GLU A 253 1.63 -10.60 19.48
C GLU A 253 0.27 -11.27 19.66
N SER A 254 -0.64 -10.61 20.36
CA SER A 254 -2.01 -11.04 20.57
C SER A 254 -2.97 -9.87 20.42
N GLY A 255 -4.06 -10.09 19.70
CA GLY A 255 -5.16 -9.15 19.53
C GLY A 255 -5.81 -9.33 18.17
N ASP A 256 -7.14 -9.32 18.10
CA ASP A 256 -7.81 -9.28 16.80
C ASP A 256 -7.67 -7.87 16.21
N VAL A 257 -6.58 -7.63 15.48
CA VAL A 257 -6.37 -6.34 14.80
C VAL A 257 -6.95 -6.31 13.40
N SER A 258 -7.85 -7.25 13.05
CA SER A 258 -8.54 -7.24 11.75
C SER A 258 -9.39 -5.97 11.57
N SER A 259 -9.95 -5.42 12.65
CA SER A 259 -10.61 -4.11 12.69
C SER A 259 -9.63 -2.92 12.69
N SER A 260 -8.34 -3.16 12.95
CA SER A 260 -7.30 -2.14 13.14
C SER A 260 -6.21 -2.19 12.08
N ARG A 261 -6.47 -2.77 10.89
CA ARG A 261 -5.54 -2.78 9.74
C ARG A 261 -4.85 -1.42 9.55
N ARG A 262 -5.59 -0.31 9.67
CA ARG A 262 -5.03 1.05 9.53
C ARG A 262 -3.99 1.46 10.56
N GLN A 263 -4.06 0.88 11.76
CA GLN A 263 -3.12 1.21 12.82
C GLN A 263 -1.72 0.68 12.52
N TYR A 264 -1.60 -0.37 11.70
CA TYR A 264 -0.35 -1.11 11.49
C TYR A 264 0.07 -1.23 10.03
N PHE A 265 -0.85 -1.08 9.06
CA PHE A 265 -0.61 -1.38 7.65
C PHE A 265 0.23 -0.30 6.96
N LEU A 266 1.29 -0.74 6.31
CA LEU A 266 2.20 0.11 5.55
C LEU A 266 1.97 0.02 4.03
N GLY A 267 1.52 -1.14 3.54
CA GLY A 267 1.35 -1.40 2.11
C GLY A 267 1.49 -2.88 1.78
N THR A 268 1.69 -3.19 0.52
CA THR A 268 1.85 -4.56 0.04
C THR A 268 3.18 -4.77 -0.67
N ILE A 269 3.60 -6.03 -0.77
CA ILE A 269 4.73 -6.45 -1.59
C ILE A 269 4.40 -7.75 -2.31
N GLY A 270 4.57 -7.74 -3.62
CA GLY A 270 4.34 -8.86 -4.53
C GLY A 270 5.10 -8.63 -5.82
N ALA A 271 4.79 -9.44 -6.82
CA ALA A 271 5.44 -9.34 -8.12
C ALA A 271 5.15 -7.99 -8.82
N PHE A 272 3.93 -7.45 -8.65
CA PHE A 272 3.52 -6.20 -9.28
C PHE A 272 4.27 -4.98 -8.73
N GLU A 273 4.43 -4.87 -7.41
CA GLU A 273 5.22 -3.79 -6.80
C GLU A 273 6.69 -3.85 -7.23
N LEU A 274 7.22 -5.06 -7.37
CA LEU A 274 8.60 -5.27 -7.86
C LEU A 274 8.74 -4.88 -9.33
N ALA A 275 7.79 -5.25 -10.18
CA ALA A 275 7.77 -4.86 -11.59
C ALA A 275 7.68 -3.33 -11.73
N GLY A 276 6.85 -2.68 -10.91
CA GLY A 276 6.75 -1.21 -10.83
C GLY A 276 8.07 -0.57 -10.41
N ALA A 277 8.69 -1.05 -9.32
CA ALA A 277 9.98 -0.55 -8.87
C ALA A 277 11.07 -0.70 -9.95
N ALA A 278 11.13 -1.85 -10.61
CA ALA A 278 12.09 -2.14 -11.68
C ALA A 278 11.88 -1.22 -12.90
N HIS A 279 10.62 -0.96 -13.28
CA HIS A 279 10.29 -0.04 -14.36
C HIS A 279 10.76 1.40 -14.09
N HIS A 280 10.82 1.81 -12.82
CA HIS A 280 11.40 3.09 -12.39
C HIS A 280 12.91 3.03 -12.13
N GLY A 281 13.59 1.95 -12.50
CA GLY A 281 15.05 1.78 -12.37
C GLY A 281 15.52 1.39 -10.97
N GLY A 282 14.63 0.94 -10.10
CA GLY A 282 14.93 0.59 -8.70
C GLY A 282 14.68 -0.88 -8.35
N GLY A 283 15.31 -1.33 -7.27
CA GLY A 283 15.05 -2.63 -6.61
C GLY A 283 14.71 -2.46 -5.13
N THR A 284 14.31 -1.25 -4.76
CA THR A 284 14.08 -0.79 -3.39
C THR A 284 12.63 -0.32 -3.29
N LEU A 285 11.92 -0.81 -2.27
CA LEU A 285 10.57 -0.41 -1.94
C LEU A 285 10.58 0.38 -0.65
N GLU A 286 9.95 1.55 -0.66
CA GLU A 286 9.86 2.44 0.49
C GLU A 286 8.42 2.58 0.95
N TYR A 287 8.19 2.34 2.22
CA TYR A 287 6.88 2.45 2.85
C TYR A 287 6.93 3.58 3.90
N PRO A 288 6.23 4.70 3.68
CA PRO A 288 6.11 5.75 4.68
C PRO A 288 5.57 5.20 6.00
N ALA A 289 6.31 5.39 7.09
CA ALA A 289 6.03 4.78 8.38
C ALA A 289 5.64 5.79 9.46
N THR A 290 5.90 7.10 9.26
CA THR A 290 5.65 8.15 10.26
C THR A 290 4.23 8.12 10.82
N ALA A 291 3.20 8.05 9.95
CA ALA A 291 1.81 8.04 10.38
C ALA A 291 1.46 6.78 11.19
N VAL A 292 1.94 5.61 10.74
CA VAL A 292 1.73 4.33 11.42
C VAL A 292 2.42 4.32 12.78
N LEU A 293 3.68 4.76 12.86
CA LEU A 293 4.40 4.94 14.13
C LEU A 293 3.67 5.90 15.08
N GLY A 294 3.02 6.92 14.54
CA GLY A 294 2.13 7.81 15.28
C GLY A 294 0.98 7.07 15.96
N ASN A 295 0.41 6.04 15.35
CA ASN A 295 -0.71 5.31 15.94
C ASN A 295 -0.29 4.34 17.07
N LEU A 296 1.00 4.28 17.38
CA LEU A 296 1.61 3.33 18.32
C LEU A 296 2.13 4.01 19.60
N GLU A 297 1.56 5.15 19.98
CA GLU A 297 1.95 5.87 21.21
C GLU A 297 2.00 4.94 22.43
N GLY A 298 3.09 5.05 23.21
CA GLY A 298 3.34 4.20 24.38
C GLY A 298 3.95 2.83 24.09
N SER A 299 4.10 2.44 22.81
CA SER A 299 4.78 1.18 22.45
C SER A 299 6.28 1.28 22.70
N ASP A 300 6.91 0.16 23.11
CA ASP A 300 8.36 0.08 23.11
C ASP A 300 8.88 0.05 21.66
N LEU A 301 9.61 1.10 21.29
CA LEU A 301 10.22 1.26 19.97
C LEU A 301 11.68 0.80 19.92
N ARG A 302 12.20 0.18 21.00
CA ARG A 302 13.53 -0.44 20.99
C ARG A 302 13.60 -1.63 20.04
N GLU A 303 12.45 -2.17 19.65
CA GLU A 303 12.35 -3.21 18.63
C GLU A 303 11.24 -2.87 17.64
N ILE A 304 11.62 -2.79 16.37
CA ILE A 304 10.68 -2.60 15.27
C ILE A 304 10.39 -3.94 14.63
N ASN A 305 9.11 -4.27 14.51
CA ASN A 305 8.61 -5.53 14.00
C ASN A 305 7.95 -5.30 12.63
N VAL A 306 8.64 -5.63 11.55
CA VAL A 306 8.07 -5.57 10.19
C VAL A 306 7.46 -6.93 9.87
N SER A 307 6.14 -7.02 9.89
CA SER A 307 5.41 -8.26 9.65
C SER A 307 4.99 -8.37 8.19
N LEU A 308 5.46 -9.44 7.53
CA LEU A 308 5.17 -9.78 6.14
C LEU A 308 4.14 -10.92 6.16
N VAL A 309 2.87 -10.54 5.98
CA VAL A 309 1.74 -11.45 6.13
C VAL A 309 1.30 -11.96 4.76
N ARG A 310 1.54 -13.25 4.51
CA ARG A 310 1.26 -13.92 3.24
C ARG A 310 -0.23 -13.94 2.95
N VAL A 311 -0.61 -13.56 1.73
CA VAL A 311 -1.96 -13.70 1.17
C VAL A 311 -1.87 -14.48 -0.13
N ASN A 312 -2.73 -15.48 -0.28
CA ASN A 312 -2.71 -16.41 -1.40
C ASN A 312 -3.99 -16.33 -2.23
N GLY A 313 -3.84 -16.47 -3.54
CA GLY A 313 -4.89 -16.96 -4.41
C GLY A 313 -4.98 -18.49 -4.36
N ASN A 314 -6.00 -19.06 -4.99
CA ASN A 314 -6.27 -20.49 -5.00
C ASN A 314 -5.08 -21.35 -5.48
N ASN A 315 -4.30 -20.85 -6.44
CA ASN A 315 -3.16 -21.54 -7.06
C ASN A 315 -1.84 -20.82 -6.72
N ALA A 316 -1.71 -20.27 -5.53
CA ALA A 316 -0.47 -19.61 -5.10
C ALA A 316 0.74 -20.56 -5.12
N PRO A 317 1.93 -20.06 -5.53
CA PRO A 317 3.15 -20.86 -5.55
C PRO A 317 3.60 -21.28 -4.15
N ARG A 318 4.20 -22.46 -4.09
CA ARG A 318 4.79 -23.08 -2.88
C ARG A 318 6.29 -22.82 -2.80
N GLY A 319 6.86 -22.95 -1.61
CA GLY A 319 8.29 -22.77 -1.38
C GLY A 319 8.71 -21.29 -1.42
N GLN A 320 10.02 -21.06 -1.54
CA GLN A 320 10.59 -19.71 -1.49
C GLN A 320 10.25 -18.92 -2.77
N VAL A 321 9.60 -17.78 -2.59
CA VAL A 321 9.06 -16.95 -3.68
C VAL A 321 9.77 -15.60 -3.83
N MET A 322 10.41 -15.14 -2.75
CA MET A 322 11.03 -13.82 -2.72
C MET A 322 12.23 -13.79 -1.78
N LEU A 323 13.23 -13.01 -2.14
CA LEU A 323 14.40 -12.69 -1.33
C LEU A 323 14.42 -11.17 -1.12
N ILE A 324 14.63 -10.73 0.10
CA ILE A 324 14.90 -9.34 0.45
C ILE A 324 16.32 -9.29 1.02
N LYS A 325 17.20 -8.53 0.37
CA LYS A 325 18.58 -8.37 0.83
C LYS A 325 18.61 -7.72 2.20
N GLU A 326 17.83 -6.65 2.39
CA GLU A 326 17.77 -5.92 3.66
C GLU A 326 16.40 -5.30 3.89
N ALA A 327 15.86 -5.45 5.10
CA ALA A 327 14.72 -4.67 5.60
C ALA A 327 15.20 -3.74 6.72
N ARG A 328 14.91 -2.44 6.62
CA ARG A 328 15.40 -1.43 7.57
C ARG A 328 14.33 -0.44 7.97
N LEU A 329 14.43 0.07 9.20
CA LEU A 329 13.80 1.34 9.56
C LEU A 329 14.77 2.46 9.22
N GLU A 330 14.28 3.45 8.47
CA GLU A 330 15.07 4.57 8.01
C GLU A 330 14.40 5.89 8.36
N VAL A 331 15.20 6.90 8.69
CA VAL A 331 14.75 8.27 8.93
C VAL A 331 15.34 9.23 7.92
N SER A 332 14.60 10.27 7.58
CA SER A 332 15.00 11.30 6.63
C SER A 332 14.64 12.70 7.10
N ASN A 333 15.35 13.71 6.60
CA ASN A 333 14.99 15.11 6.79
C ASN A 333 13.84 15.58 5.87
N GLU A 334 13.33 14.71 4.99
CA GLU A 334 12.12 14.95 4.22
C GLU A 334 10.91 15.04 5.14
N GLU A 335 10.03 16.01 4.89
CA GLU A 335 8.73 16.11 5.54
C GLU A 335 7.93 14.81 5.36
N PRO A 336 7.18 14.35 6.39
CA PRO A 336 6.47 13.08 6.32
C PRO A 336 5.25 13.14 5.40
N TRP A 337 4.74 14.34 5.12
CA TRP A 337 3.66 14.63 4.17
C TRP A 337 3.65 16.11 3.80
N ASP A 338 2.98 16.45 2.71
CA ASP A 338 2.70 17.83 2.32
C ASP A 338 1.77 18.50 3.36
N ARG A 339 2.27 19.60 3.94
CA ARG A 339 1.58 20.44 4.93
C ARG A 339 0.98 21.71 4.32
N SER A 340 1.04 21.87 3.00
CA SER A 340 0.45 23.00 2.30
C SER A 340 -1.05 23.10 2.60
N THR A 341 -1.55 24.34 2.69
CA THR A 341 -2.97 24.61 2.92
C THR A 341 -3.80 23.77 1.95
N PRO A 342 -4.80 22.99 2.44
CA PRO A 342 -5.61 22.18 1.56
C PRO A 342 -6.18 23.05 0.44
N PRO A 343 -6.14 22.58 -0.82
CA PRO A 343 -6.76 23.31 -1.91
C PRO A 343 -8.23 23.59 -1.56
N PRO A 344 -8.79 24.75 -1.98
CA PRO A 344 -10.18 25.06 -1.73
C PRO A 344 -11.06 23.91 -2.21
N LYS A 345 -12.08 23.56 -1.41
CA LYS A 345 -13.04 22.52 -1.77
C LYS A 345 -13.72 22.90 -3.09
N SER A 346 -13.91 21.92 -3.97
CA SER A 346 -14.91 22.07 -5.03
C SER A 346 -16.31 22.14 -4.39
N GLY A 347 -17.19 22.98 -4.94
CA GLY A 347 -18.62 22.89 -4.63
C GLY A 347 -19.19 21.54 -5.08
N CYS A 348 -20.39 21.19 -4.58
CA CYS A 348 -21.09 19.96 -4.94
C CYS A 348 -21.17 19.75 -6.47
N TYR A 349 -21.07 18.49 -6.88
CA TYR A 349 -21.35 18.05 -8.25
C TYR A 349 -22.82 18.35 -8.57
N CYS A 350 -23.08 19.39 -9.37
CA CYS A 350 -24.39 19.66 -9.95
C CYS A 350 -24.29 19.54 -11.47
#